data_AF-A0A024WHT9-F1
#
_entry.id   AF-A0A024WHT9-F1
#
_cell.length_a   1.000
_cell.length_b   1.000
_cell.length_c   1.000
_cell.angle_alpha   90.00
_cell.angle_beta   90.00
_cell.angle_gamma   90.00
#
_symmetry.space_group_name_H-M   'P 1'
#
loop_
_entity.id
_entity.type
_entity.pdbx_description
1 polymer ?
#
loop_
_entity_poly.entity_id
_entity_poly.type
_entity_poly.pdbx_seq_one_letter_code
_entity_poly.pdbx_strand_id
1 'polypeptide(L)'
;MESPYSIELEPLDHEKSGTILKALLEIISSNISQEFLIFTHDEIVQHLEDQQLDALILIRTVQYEKYYKHIPIIAALKKINFVLLEEK
;
A
#
# COMPACT_ATOMS: atom_id res chain seq x y z
N MET A 1 -11.08 16.25 -16.66
CA MET A 1 -12.10 15.39 -16.03
C MET A 1 -11.44 14.77 -14.82
N GLU A 2 -11.90 15.12 -13.61
CA GLU A 2 -11.44 14.45 -12.39
C GLU A 2 -12.08 13.05 -12.34
N SER A 3 -11.28 12.05 -11.95
CA SER A 3 -11.76 10.67 -11.85
C SER A 3 -12.81 10.56 -10.73
N PRO A 4 -13.97 9.93 -10.96
CA PRO A 4 -15.02 9.77 -9.95
C PRO A 4 -14.61 8.86 -8.77
N TYR A 5 -13.41 8.28 -8.81
CA TYR A 5 -12.87 7.41 -7.77
C TYR A 5 -11.63 8.03 -7.11
N SER A 6 -11.72 9.32 -6.77
CA SER A 6 -10.68 9.97 -5.98
C SER A 6 -10.87 9.60 -4.51
N ILE A 7 -9.86 8.99 -3.89
CA ILE A 7 -9.83 8.84 -2.44
C ILE A 7 -9.04 10.00 -1.83
N GLU A 8 -9.60 10.64 -0.81
CA GLU A 8 -8.85 11.63 -0.02
C GLU A 8 -7.93 10.89 0.95
N LEU A 9 -6.62 11.13 0.84
CA LEU A 9 -5.62 10.57 1.72
C LEU A 9 -5.32 11.57 2.83
N GLU A 10 -5.43 11.12 4.08
CA GLU A 10 -5.01 11.91 5.22
C GLU A 10 -3.48 11.82 5.40
N PRO A 11 -2.79 12.95 5.61
CA PRO A 11 -1.37 12.92 5.89
C PRO A 11 -1.13 12.22 7.23
N LEU A 12 -0.14 11.32 7.24
CA LEU A 12 0.25 10.62 8.45
C LEU A 12 1.16 11.51 9.30
N ASP A 13 0.94 11.51 10.61
CA ASP A 13 1.80 12.24 11.56
C ASP A 13 3.25 11.73 11.53
N HIS A 14 4.20 12.60 11.89
CA HIS A 14 5.64 12.30 11.89
C HIS A 14 6.01 11.13 12.80
N GLU A 15 5.39 11.00 13.98
CA GLU A 15 5.69 9.88 14.89
C GLU A 15 5.25 8.56 14.27
N LYS A 16 4.02 8.50 13.77
CA LYS A 16 3.45 7.31 13.12
C LYS A 16 4.25 6.92 11.88
N SER A 17 4.62 7.90 11.06
CA SER A 17 5.45 7.69 9.87
C SER A 17 6.81 7.10 10.24
N GLY A 18 7.45 7.62 11.28
CA GLY A 18 8.72 7.09 11.79
C GLY A 18 8.60 5.65 12.28
N THR A 19 7.53 5.30 12.99
CA THR A 19 7.27 3.93 13.43
C THR A 19 7.10 2.97 12.24
N ILE A 20 6.32 3.34 11.22
CA ILE A 20 6.07 2.49 10.05
C ILE A 20 7.36 2.26 9.26
N LEU A 21 8.13 3.32 9.00
CA LEU A 21 9.40 3.21 8.28
C LEU A 21 10.42 2.37 9.04
N LYS A 22 10.47 2.49 10.37
CA LYS A 22 11.35 1.68 11.21
C LYS A 22 10.95 0.20 11.17
N ALA A 23 9.66 -0.10 11.28
CA ALA A 23 9.15 -1.47 11.18
C ALA A 23 9.45 -2.09 9.81
N LEU A 24 9.25 -1.33 8.72
CA LEU A 24 9.62 -1.76 7.37
C LEU A 24 11.12 -2.08 7.26
N LEU A 25 11.98 -1.21 7.76
CA LEU A 25 13.42 -1.43 7.76
C LEU A 25 13.80 -2.67 8.56
N GLU A 26 13.18 -2.89 9.72
CA GLU A 26 13.39 -4.09 10.53
C GLU A 26 12.95 -5.36 9.80
N ILE A 27 11.81 -5.36 9.11
CA ILE A 27 11.35 -6.49 8.29
C ILE A 27 12.31 -6.76 7.12
N ILE A 28 12.71 -5.73 6.39
CA ILE A 28 13.66 -5.88 5.26
C ILE A 28 15.03 -6.38 5.77
N SER A 29 15.44 -5.95 6.96
CA SER A 29 16.70 -6.36 7.59
C SER A 29 16.61 -7.73 8.26
N SER A 30 15.40 -8.20 8.55
CA SER A 30 15.17 -9.52 9.09
C SER A 30 15.32 -10.57 7.99
N ASN A 31 15.90 -11.72 8.33
CA ASN A 31 16.14 -12.83 7.39
C ASN A 31 14.84 -13.60 7.05
N ILE A 32 13.69 -12.91 7.08
CA ILE A 32 12.38 -13.45 6.72
C ILE A 32 12.39 -13.68 5.20
N SER A 33 11.82 -14.80 4.75
CA SER A 33 11.76 -15.13 3.32
C SER A 33 11.09 -13.97 2.56
N GLN A 34 11.84 -13.35 1.65
CA GLN A 34 11.36 -12.23 0.81
C GLN A 34 10.22 -12.64 -0.14
N GLU A 35 9.90 -13.94 -0.20
CA GLU A 35 8.73 -14.47 -0.91
C GLU A 35 7.41 -13.82 -0.47
N PHE A 36 7.32 -13.32 0.77
CA PHE A 36 6.13 -12.59 1.25
C PHE A 36 6.06 -11.11 0.81
N LEU A 37 7.02 -10.62 0.02
CA LEU A 37 7.16 -9.19 -0.30
C LEU A 37 7.00 -8.87 -1.79
N ILE A 38 6.87 -9.87 -2.66
CA ILE A 38 6.73 -9.67 -4.12
C ILE A 38 5.36 -10.16 -4.56
N PHE A 39 4.45 -9.23 -4.80
CA PHE A 39 3.13 -9.53 -5.36
C PHE A 39 3.00 -8.86 -6.74
N THR A 40 2.48 -9.59 -7.71
CA THR A 40 2.02 -9.04 -8.98
C THR A 40 0.73 -8.25 -8.79
N HIS A 41 0.39 -7.42 -9.77
CA HIS A 41 -0.88 -6.68 -9.78
C HIS A 41 -2.09 -7.57 -9.50
N ASP A 42 -2.24 -8.67 -10.24
CA ASP A 42 -3.41 -9.53 -10.15
C ASP A 42 -3.48 -10.23 -8.79
N GLU A 43 -2.32 -10.62 -8.23
CA GLU A 43 -2.25 -11.15 -6.88
C GLU A 43 -2.70 -10.12 -5.84
N ILE A 44 -2.26 -8.86 -5.93
CA ILE A 44 -2.68 -7.80 -4.99
C ILE A 44 -4.21 -7.63 -5.05
N VAL A 45 -4.78 -7.54 -6.26
CA VAL A 45 -6.24 -7.39 -6.43
C VAL A 45 -6.98 -8.60 -5.85
N GLN A 46 -6.52 -9.81 -6.14
CA GLN A 46 -7.16 -11.02 -5.63
C GLN A 46 -7.12 -11.09 -4.10
N HIS A 47 -5.97 -10.83 -3.48
CA HIS A 47 -5.83 -10.84 -2.02
C HIS A 47 -6.69 -9.76 -1.34
N LEU A 48 -6.85 -8.59 -2.00
CA LEU A 48 -7.78 -7.54 -1.58
C LEU A 48 -9.24 -7.97 -1.69
N GLU A 49 -9.60 -8.65 -2.77
CA GLU A 49 -10.97 -9.13 -3.01
C GLU A 49 -11.38 -10.21 -2.00
N ASP A 50 -10.48 -11.17 -1.78
CA ASP A 50 -10.63 -12.32 -0.89
C ASP A 50 -10.44 -11.97 0.60
N GLN A 51 -10.10 -10.71 0.92
CA GLN A 51 -9.85 -10.21 2.28
C GLN A 51 -8.74 -10.99 3.02
N GLN A 52 -7.70 -11.39 2.31
CA GLN A 52 -6.55 -12.09 2.88
C GLN A 52 -5.40 -11.16 3.32
N LEU A 53 -5.63 -9.84 3.28
CA LEU A 53 -4.65 -8.83 3.67
C LEU A 53 -5.15 -8.04 4.88
N ASP A 54 -4.32 -7.99 5.91
CA ASP A 54 -4.56 -7.15 7.09
C ASP A 54 -4.22 -5.68 6.82
N ALA A 55 -3.17 -5.43 6.02
CA ALA A 55 -2.70 -4.10 5.68
C ALA A 55 -1.91 -4.05 4.36
N LEU A 56 -1.82 -2.86 3.77
CA LEU A 56 -1.04 -2.57 2.55
C LEU A 56 -0.11 -1.38 2.74
N ILE A 57 1.09 -1.48 2.16
CA ILE A 57 2.02 -0.36 2.05
C ILE A 57 2.29 -0.15 0.56
N LEU A 58 1.94 1.03 0.06
CA LEU A 58 2.07 1.41 -1.34
C LEU A 58 3.13 2.49 -1.46
N ILE A 59 3.91 2.44 -2.54
CA ILE A 59 4.90 3.48 -2.86
C ILE A 59 4.52 4.12 -4.17
N ARG A 60 4.37 5.44 -4.17
CA ARG A 60 4.02 6.22 -5.34
C ARG A 60 5.20 6.31 -6.30
N THR A 61 5.20 5.41 -7.28
CA THR A 61 6.14 5.38 -8.41
C THR A 61 5.43 5.73 -9.73
N VAL A 62 6.19 5.91 -10.82
CA VAL A 62 5.62 6.07 -12.17
C VAL A 62 4.74 4.86 -12.56
N GLN A 63 5.13 3.66 -12.15
CA GLN A 63 4.37 2.44 -12.40
C GLN A 63 3.08 2.41 -11.59
N TYR A 64 3.13 2.85 -10.32
CA TYR A 64 1.95 3.01 -9.49
C TYR A 64 0.93 3.94 -10.14
N GLU A 65 1.38 5.11 -10.61
CA GLU A 65 0.51 6.10 -11.24
C GLU A 65 -0.20 5.58 -12.48
N LYS A 66 0.46 4.68 -13.22
CA LYS A 66 -0.05 4.14 -14.48
C LYS A 66 -0.93 2.91 -14.30
N TYR A 67 -0.59 2.04 -13.34
CA TYR A 67 -1.19 0.71 -13.24
C TYR A 67 -1.87 0.43 -11.90
N TYR A 68 -1.45 1.06 -10.78
CA TYR A 68 -1.87 0.65 -9.43
C TYR A 68 -2.70 1.71 -8.67
N LYS A 69 -3.06 2.84 -9.28
CA LYS A 69 -3.89 3.90 -8.65
C LYS A 69 -5.21 3.41 -8.06
N HIS A 70 -5.75 2.31 -8.58
CA HIS A 70 -7.02 1.76 -8.13
C HIS A 70 -6.89 0.85 -6.90
N ILE A 71 -5.68 0.38 -6.57
CA ILE A 71 -5.43 -0.48 -5.41
C ILE A 71 -5.86 0.19 -4.08
N PRO A 72 -5.47 1.44 -3.79
CA PRO A 72 -5.98 2.15 -2.61
C PRO A 72 -7.52 2.24 -2.54
N ILE A 73 -8.16 2.38 -3.70
CA ILE A 73 -9.61 2.52 -3.81
C ILE A 73 -10.29 1.22 -3.40
N ILE A 74 -9.80 0.08 -3.92
CA ILE A 74 -10.29 -1.25 -3.55
C ILE A 74 -10.03 -1.50 -2.05
N ALA A 75 -8.85 -1.16 -1.54
CA ALA A 75 -8.51 -1.30 -0.13
C ALA A 75 -9.48 -0.51 0.76
N ALA A 76 -9.78 0.75 0.41
CA ALA A 76 -10.74 1.59 1.13
C ALA A 76 -12.15 0.98 1.12
N LEU A 77 -12.64 0.51 -0.04
CA LEU A 77 -13.95 -0.15 -0.17
C LEU A 77 -14.05 -1.43 0.68
N LYS A 78 -12.95 -2.18 0.77
CA LYS A 78 -12.85 -3.43 1.54
C LYS A 78 -12.51 -3.19 3.02
N LYS A 79 -12.31 -1.93 3.44
CA LYS A 79 -11.91 -1.53 4.80
C LYS A 79 -10.55 -2.13 5.24
N ILE A 80 -9.64 -2.30 4.29
CA ILE A 80 -8.28 -2.74 4.56
C ILE A 80 -7.42 -1.50 4.81
N ASN A 81 -6.64 -1.53 5.89
CA ASN A 81 -5.76 -0.41 6.25
C ASN A 81 -4.63 -0.29 5.23
N PHE A 82 -4.33 0.91 4.78
CA PHE A 82 -3.20 1.11 3.89
C PHE A 82 -2.51 2.45 4.11
N VAL A 83 -1.24 2.52 3.71
CA VAL A 83 -0.44 3.75 3.68
C VAL A 83 0.16 3.92 2.29
N LEU A 84 0.09 5.13 1.76
CA LEU A 84 0.78 5.53 0.53
C LEU A 84 1.99 6.39 0.90
N LEU A 85 3.18 5.90 0.54
CA LEU A 85 4.44 6.62 0.64
C LEU A 85 4.67 7.38 -0.66
N GLU A 86 4.88 8.69 -0.56
CA GLU A 86 5.22 9.54 -1.70
C GLU A 86 6.64 10.06 -1.55
N GLU A 87 7.44 9.92 -2.60
CA GLU A 87 8.74 10.60 -2.68
C GLU A 87 8.47 12.07 -3.04
N LYS A 88 9.00 13.00 -2.24
CA LYS A 88 8.86 14.45 -2.44
C LYS A 88 10.03 15.04 -3.19
#